data_AF-A0A843LXM7-F1
#
_entry.id   AF-A0A843LXM7-F1
#
_cell.length_a   1.000
_cell.length_b   1.000
_cell.length_c   1.000
_cell.angle_alpha   90.00
_cell.angle_beta   90.00
_cell.angle_gamma   90.00
#
_symmetry.space_group_name_H-M   'P 1'
#
loop_
_entity.id
_entity.type
_entity.pdbx_description
1 polymer ?
#
loop_
_entity_poly.entity_id
_entity_poly.type
_entity_poly.pdbx_seq_one_letter_code
_entity_poly.pdbx_strand_id
1 'polypeptide(L)'
;MDEVVEKGFERLCELISETKEKKKKAVGKVKENDVKLLILMQDAVGSIVSEIGQEFIQRAKKDQNGDLYDQVYFPDKMILLGKPAEMLEYRPDNPAKKVSQQFCVLSQAGNLFELMFSDDGFIIDTYTSPLSPEDALEFYGYDIMYMLYSAMREYALAQEDVLDAVNLTLGCLQQMDEKQP
;
A
#
# COMPACT_ATOMS: atom_id res chain seq x y z
N MET A 1 2.03 -59.72 1.12
CA MET A 1 1.13 -58.56 0.96
C MET A 1 0.55 -58.66 -0.43
N ASP A 2 -0.74 -58.38 -0.62
CA ASP A 2 -1.39 -58.59 -1.92
C ASP A 2 -0.85 -57.55 -2.93
N GLU A 3 -0.32 -58.02 -4.05
CA GLU A 3 0.34 -57.21 -5.08
C GLU A 3 -0.59 -56.13 -5.67
N VAL A 4 -1.90 -56.38 -5.61
CA VAL A 4 -2.95 -55.43 -6.00
C VAL A 4 -3.04 -54.25 -5.03
N VAL A 5 -2.84 -54.51 -3.73
CA VAL A 5 -2.88 -53.47 -2.67
C VAL A 5 -1.64 -52.57 -2.76
N GLU A 6 -0.46 -53.15 -3.03
CA GLU A 6 0.77 -52.39 -3.23
C GLU A 6 0.68 -51.46 -4.45
N LYS A 7 0.28 -51.99 -5.61
CA LYS A 7 0.10 -51.19 -6.83
C LYS A 7 -0.98 -50.12 -6.67
N GLY A 8 -2.06 -50.43 -5.95
CA GLY A 8 -3.10 -49.46 -5.62
C GLY A 8 -2.58 -48.31 -4.75
N PHE A 9 -1.75 -48.63 -3.76
CA PHE A 9 -1.14 -47.63 -2.87
C PHE A 9 -0.09 -46.76 -3.59
N GLU A 10 0.77 -47.36 -4.42
CA GLU A 10 1.72 -46.63 -5.26
C GLU A 10 1.00 -45.65 -6.20
N ARG A 11 -0.07 -46.10 -6.86
CA ARG A 11 -0.86 -45.25 -7.74
C ARG A 11 -1.53 -44.08 -7.00
N LEU A 12 -1.97 -44.30 -5.76
CA LEU A 12 -2.50 -43.22 -4.92
C LEU A 12 -1.42 -42.20 -4.58
N CYS A 13 -0.21 -42.64 -4.24
CA CYS A 13 0.94 -41.76 -3.99
C CYS A 13 1.31 -40.91 -5.22
N GLU A 14 1.33 -41.51 -6.41
CA GLU A 14 1.54 -40.79 -7.68
C GLU A 14 0.46 -39.74 -7.91
N LEU A 15 -0.82 -40.11 -7.75
CA LEU A 15 -1.95 -39.20 -7.94
C LEU A 15 -1.90 -38.01 -6.97
N ILE A 16 -1.53 -38.26 -5.72
CA ILE A 16 -1.35 -37.19 -4.71
C ILE A 16 -0.24 -36.24 -5.13
N SER A 17 0.89 -36.76 -5.61
CA SER A 17 2.02 -35.95 -6.08
C SER A 17 1.63 -35.09 -7.29
N GLU A 18 1.02 -35.69 -8.32
CA GLU A 18 0.53 -34.98 -9.50
C GLU A 18 -0.49 -33.89 -9.14
N THR A 19 -1.38 -34.18 -8.19
CA THR A 19 -2.42 -33.23 -7.76
C THR A 19 -1.80 -32.05 -6.99
N LYS A 20 -0.81 -32.30 -6.13
CA LYS A 20 -0.06 -31.24 -5.44
C LYS A 20 0.64 -30.30 -6.43
N GLU A 21 1.30 -30.86 -7.45
CA GLU A 21 1.98 -30.06 -8.48
C GLU A 21 1.00 -29.24 -9.33
N LYS A 22 -0.12 -29.84 -9.75
CA LYS A 22 -1.19 -29.11 -10.47
C LYS A 22 -1.79 -27.99 -9.62
N LYS A 23 -2.03 -28.25 -8.33
CA LYS A 23 -2.52 -27.24 -7.38
C LYS A 23 -1.52 -26.09 -7.23
N LYS A 24 -0.23 -26.40 -7.05
CA LYS A 24 0.85 -25.40 -6.95
C LYS A 24 0.90 -24.50 -8.18
N LYS A 25 0.80 -25.08 -9.39
CA LYS A 25 0.74 -24.33 -10.65
C LYS A 25 -0.51 -23.45 -10.76
N ALA A 26 -1.69 -23.96 -10.39
CA ALA A 26 -2.94 -23.21 -10.45
C ALA A 26 -2.94 -22.03 -9.47
N VAL A 27 -2.50 -22.26 -8.22
CA VAL A 27 -2.35 -21.20 -7.20
C VAL A 27 -1.32 -20.16 -7.65
N GLY A 28 -0.20 -20.60 -8.25
CA GLY A 28 0.81 -19.69 -8.79
C GLY A 28 0.24 -18.74 -9.85
N LYS A 29 -0.61 -19.22 -10.76
CA LYS A 29 -1.26 -18.38 -11.78
C LYS A 29 -2.23 -17.35 -11.20
N VAL A 30 -2.97 -17.73 -10.15
CA VAL A 30 -3.86 -16.78 -9.46
C VAL A 30 -3.02 -15.67 -8.83
N LYS A 31 -2.01 -16.05 -8.03
CA LYS A 31 -1.09 -15.08 -7.40
C LYS A 31 -0.39 -14.19 -8.43
N GLU A 32 0.07 -14.74 -9.55
CA GLU A 32 0.73 -13.97 -10.61
C GLU A 32 -0.20 -12.91 -11.21
N ASN A 33 -1.48 -13.24 -11.42
CA ASN A 33 -2.45 -12.26 -11.91
C ASN A 33 -2.77 -11.19 -10.87
N ASP A 34 -2.84 -11.56 -9.58
CA ASP A 34 -3.06 -10.63 -8.49
C ASP A 34 -1.89 -9.65 -8.37
N VAL A 35 -0.65 -10.15 -8.43
CA VAL A 35 0.56 -9.32 -8.42
C VAL A 35 0.58 -8.36 -9.60
N LYS A 36 0.26 -8.83 -10.81
CA LYS A 36 0.16 -7.96 -11.99
C LYS A 36 -0.89 -6.86 -11.82
N LEU A 37 -2.04 -7.20 -11.24
CA LEU A 37 -3.08 -6.21 -10.95
C LEU A 37 -2.58 -5.18 -9.94
N LEU A 38 -1.91 -5.60 -8.86
CA LEU A 38 -1.35 -4.69 -7.87
C LEU A 38 -0.34 -3.73 -8.51
N ILE A 39 0.54 -4.22 -9.38
CA ILE A 39 1.50 -3.39 -10.11
C ILE A 39 0.78 -2.34 -10.97
N LEU A 40 -0.28 -2.74 -11.68
CA LEU A 40 -1.06 -1.78 -12.48
C LEU A 40 -1.74 -0.72 -11.60
N MET A 41 -2.27 -1.13 -10.44
CA MET A 41 -2.95 -0.22 -9.52
C MET A 41 -1.98 0.74 -8.83
N GLN A 42 -0.82 0.26 -8.38
CA GLN A 42 0.19 1.11 -7.74
C GLN A 42 0.75 2.12 -8.73
N ASP A 43 0.96 1.75 -10.00
CA ASP A 43 1.51 2.66 -11.01
C ASP A 43 0.50 3.77 -11.32
N ALA A 44 -0.78 3.39 -11.47
CA ALA A 44 -1.86 4.35 -11.70
C ALA A 44 -2.01 5.31 -10.51
N VAL A 45 -2.06 4.81 -9.27
CA VAL A 45 -2.21 5.65 -8.09
C VAL A 45 -0.95 6.46 -7.81
N GLY A 46 0.24 5.89 -8.03
CA GLY A 46 1.53 6.57 -7.85
C GLY A 46 1.60 7.90 -8.60
N SER A 47 1.00 7.96 -9.80
CA SER A 47 0.93 9.17 -10.62
C SER A 47 0.18 10.35 -9.96
N ILE A 48 -0.74 10.07 -9.04
CA ILE A 48 -1.56 11.10 -8.35
C ILE A 48 -1.14 11.34 -6.90
N VAL A 49 -0.22 10.56 -6.34
CA VAL A 49 0.22 10.69 -4.93
C VAL A 49 0.83 12.07 -4.63
N SER A 50 1.39 12.77 -5.61
CA SER A 50 1.88 14.15 -5.41
C SER A 50 0.76 15.12 -5.01
N GLU A 51 -0.47 14.86 -5.46
CA GLU A 51 -1.66 15.67 -5.22
C GLU A 51 -2.41 15.22 -3.96
N ILE A 52 -2.60 13.91 -3.80
CA ILE A 52 -3.43 13.34 -2.71
C ILE A 52 -2.65 12.84 -1.50
N GLY A 53 -1.33 12.67 -1.63
CA GLY A 53 -0.47 12.09 -0.61
C GLY A 53 -0.13 13.05 0.53
N GLN A 54 0.35 12.47 1.63
CA GLN A 54 0.76 13.19 2.84
C GLN A 54 2.28 13.14 3.01
N GLU A 55 2.81 14.16 3.68
CA GLU A 55 4.20 14.17 4.11
C GLU A 55 4.35 13.34 5.39
N PHE A 56 5.35 12.48 5.43
CA PHE A 56 5.63 11.64 6.59
C PHE A 56 6.89 12.10 7.30
N ILE A 57 6.84 12.11 8.63
CA ILE A 57 8.01 12.43 9.47
C ILE A 57 9.03 11.32 9.30
N GLN A 58 10.25 11.68 8.93
CA GLN A 58 11.42 10.82 8.98
C GLN A 58 12.03 10.82 10.39
N ARG A 59 12.11 12.00 11.00
CA ARG A 59 12.64 12.18 12.35
C ARG A 59 12.12 13.45 13.00
N ALA A 60 11.82 13.40 14.30
CA ALA A 60 11.46 14.58 15.09
C ALA A 60 11.90 14.39 16.55
N LYS A 61 12.13 15.49 17.26
CA LYS A 61 12.32 15.48 18.72
C LYS A 61 11.02 15.83 19.42
N LYS A 62 10.86 15.36 20.65
CA LYS A 62 9.76 15.68 21.56
C LYS A 62 10.24 16.56 22.70
N ASP A 63 9.45 17.56 23.04
CA ASP A 63 9.67 18.35 24.24
C ASP A 63 9.05 17.68 25.48
N GLN A 64 9.08 18.38 26.62
CA GLN A 64 8.53 17.86 27.89
C GLN A 64 6.99 17.75 27.90
N ASN A 65 6.31 18.45 27.00
CA ASN A 65 4.85 18.39 26.83
C ASN A 65 4.43 17.34 25.79
N GLY A 66 5.40 16.78 25.05
CA GLY A 66 5.18 15.83 23.97
C GLY A 66 5.04 16.48 22.59
N ASP A 67 5.23 17.80 22.48
CA ASP A 67 5.16 18.52 21.22
C ASP A 67 6.41 18.25 20.37
N LEU A 68 6.20 18.14 19.05
CA LEU A 68 7.25 17.81 18.10
C LEU A 68 7.99 19.04 17.60
N TYR A 69 9.32 19.02 17.68
CA TYR A 69 10.22 20.04 17.14
C TYR A 69 11.39 19.41 16.39
N ASP A 70 12.17 20.22 15.68
CA ASP A 70 13.25 19.76 14.77
C ASP A 70 12.75 18.66 13.82
N GLN A 71 11.60 18.88 13.19
CA GLN A 71 10.93 17.89 12.34
C GLN A 71 11.61 17.81 10.97
N VAL A 72 11.97 16.60 10.57
CA VAL A 72 12.51 16.25 9.25
C VAL A 72 11.52 15.29 8.60
N TYR A 73 11.10 15.62 7.39
CA TYR A 73 10.13 14.84 6.62
C TYR A 73 10.82 14.09 5.48
N PHE A 74 10.21 13.01 5.02
CA PHE A 74 10.58 12.39 3.76
C PHE A 74 10.34 13.38 2.60
N PRO A 75 11.20 13.36 1.56
CA PRO A 75 11.03 14.22 0.40
C PRO A 75 9.81 13.84 -0.43
N ASP A 76 9.49 12.55 -0.49
CA ASP A 76 8.37 12.03 -1.26
C ASP A 76 7.11 11.95 -0.40
N LYS A 77 5.99 12.43 -0.95
CA LYS A 77 4.67 12.18 -0.40
C LYS A 77 4.32 10.70 -0.51
N MET A 78 3.48 10.24 0.42
CA MET A 78 3.02 8.86 0.45
C MET A 78 1.54 8.78 0.79
N ILE A 79 0.90 7.65 0.46
CA ILE A 79 -0.43 7.30 0.94
C ILE A 79 -0.36 6.02 1.77
N LEU A 80 -1.19 5.93 2.82
CA LEU A 80 -1.32 4.74 3.66
C LEU A 80 -2.24 3.73 2.99
N LEU A 81 -1.75 2.51 2.81
CA LEU A 81 -2.51 1.42 2.19
C LEU A 81 -3.03 0.39 3.20
N GLY A 82 -2.41 0.27 4.36
CA GLY A 82 -2.84 -0.71 5.34
C GLY A 82 -1.93 -0.80 6.55
N LYS A 83 -2.39 -1.56 7.55
CA LYS A 83 -1.61 -1.96 8.72
C LYS A 83 -1.41 -3.47 8.67
N PRO A 84 -0.25 -3.97 9.11
CA PRO A 84 -0.05 -5.41 9.19
C PRO A 84 -0.95 -5.99 10.28
N ALA A 85 -1.31 -7.27 10.16
CA ALA A 85 -2.06 -7.98 11.19
C ALA A 85 -1.25 -8.10 12.49
N GLU A 86 0.06 -8.33 12.37
CA GLU A 86 1.02 -8.34 13.48
C GLU A 86 2.15 -7.36 13.17
N MET A 87 2.41 -6.44 14.10
CA MET A 87 3.55 -5.53 13.99
C MET A 87 4.82 -6.22 14.44
N LEU A 88 5.93 -5.94 13.78
CA LEU A 88 7.25 -6.34 14.25
C LEU A 88 7.53 -5.69 15.60
N GLU A 89 8.21 -6.40 16.49
CA GLU A 89 8.56 -5.83 17.79
C GLU A 89 9.72 -4.83 17.67
N TYR A 90 10.69 -5.13 16.80
CA TYR A 90 11.90 -4.32 16.60
C TYR A 90 12.17 -4.12 15.11
N ARG A 91 12.89 -3.05 14.79
CA ARG A 91 13.22 -2.75 13.39
C ARG A 91 14.23 -3.73 12.80
N PRO A 92 14.12 -4.01 11.49
CA PRO A 92 15.11 -4.80 10.77
C PRO A 92 16.51 -4.15 10.70
N ASP A 93 16.58 -2.82 10.60
CA ASP A 93 17.85 -2.08 10.50
C ASP A 93 18.55 -1.93 11.86
N ASN A 94 17.76 -1.82 12.94
CA ASN A 94 18.26 -1.61 14.28
C ASN A 94 17.39 -2.32 15.33
N PRO A 95 17.83 -3.48 15.83
CA PRO A 95 17.11 -4.24 16.86
C PRO A 95 16.96 -3.53 18.20
N ALA A 96 17.68 -2.44 18.47
CA ALA A 96 17.50 -1.65 19.68
C ALA A 96 16.30 -0.67 19.58
N LYS A 97 15.74 -0.48 18.37
CA LYS A 97 14.58 0.39 18.16
C LYS A 97 13.30 -0.44 18.12
N LYS A 98 12.47 -0.26 19.14
CA LYS A 98 11.14 -0.85 19.21
C LYS A 98 10.21 -0.19 18.21
N VAL A 99 9.44 -0.97 17.45
CA VAL A 99 8.43 -0.43 16.53
C VAL A 99 7.19 -0.04 17.34
N SER A 100 6.75 1.21 17.19
CA SER A 100 5.54 1.73 17.81
C SER A 100 4.34 1.69 16.86
N GLN A 101 4.58 1.89 15.56
CA GLN A 101 3.56 1.80 14.51
C GLN A 101 4.20 1.28 13.21
N GLN A 102 3.42 0.53 12.43
CA GLN A 102 3.86 -0.06 11.16
C GLN A 102 2.75 0.03 10.12
N PHE A 103 3.11 0.39 8.90
CA PHE A 103 2.16 0.60 7.80
C PHE A 103 2.74 0.17 6.45
N CYS A 104 1.88 -0.30 5.56
CA CYS A 104 2.17 -0.34 4.13
C CYS A 104 1.84 1.03 3.52
N VAL A 105 2.77 1.59 2.76
CA VAL A 105 2.61 2.88 2.07
C VAL A 105 3.00 2.78 0.61
N LEU A 106 2.35 3.59 -0.22
CA LEU A 106 2.77 3.85 -1.61
C LEU A 106 3.38 5.25 -1.69
N SER A 107 4.59 5.34 -2.21
CA SER A 107 5.28 6.60 -2.47
C SER A 107 4.84 7.26 -3.78
N GLN A 108 5.14 8.55 -3.91
CA GLN A 108 4.97 9.31 -5.15
C GLN A 108 5.74 8.71 -6.34
N ALA A 109 6.85 8.01 -6.08
CA ALA A 109 7.60 7.31 -7.11
C ALA A 109 6.95 5.98 -7.56
N GLY A 110 5.79 5.61 -7.02
CA GLY A 110 5.10 4.34 -7.33
C GLY A 110 5.68 3.12 -6.61
N ASN A 111 6.59 3.33 -5.66
CA ASN A 111 7.21 2.25 -4.91
C ASN A 111 6.46 1.98 -3.61
N LEU A 112 6.26 0.69 -3.29
CA LEU A 112 5.71 0.21 -2.03
C LEU A 112 6.80 0.15 -0.96
N PHE A 113 6.46 0.61 0.24
CA PHE A 113 7.32 0.52 1.41
C PHE A 113 6.53 0.06 2.62
N GLU A 114 7.25 -0.60 3.53
CA GLU A 114 6.84 -0.74 4.90
C GLU A 114 7.44 0.38 5.74
N LEU A 115 6.58 1.20 6.32
CA LEU A 115 6.94 2.36 7.14
C LEU A 115 6.83 1.97 8.62
N MET A 116 7.94 2.06 9.35
CA MET A 116 8.03 1.69 10.76
C MET A 116 8.44 2.87 11.63
N PHE A 117 7.56 3.29 12.53
CA PHE A 117 7.85 4.31 13.53
C PHE A 117 8.49 3.69 14.76
N SER A 118 9.44 4.39 15.35
CA SER A 118 9.97 4.10 16.67
C SER A 118 9.99 5.37 17.49
N ASP A 119 9.64 5.22 18.76
CA ASP A 119 9.46 6.32 19.68
C ASP A 119 10.08 5.91 21.01
N ASP A 120 11.18 6.57 21.37
CA ASP A 120 11.88 6.33 22.64
C ASP A 120 11.43 7.32 23.75
N GLY A 121 10.37 8.09 23.49
CA GLY A 121 9.86 9.13 24.38
C GLY A 121 10.48 10.52 24.14
N PHE A 122 11.66 10.58 23.52
CA PHE A 122 12.35 11.85 23.21
C PHE A 122 12.46 12.10 21.71
N ILE A 123 12.56 11.05 20.91
CA ILE A 123 12.75 11.11 19.47
C ILE A 123 11.73 10.17 18.82
N ILE A 124 10.98 10.71 17.87
CA ILE A 124 10.31 9.90 16.86
C ILE A 124 11.29 9.75 15.71
N ASP A 125 11.51 8.51 15.32
CA ASP A 125 12.31 8.16 14.17
C ASP A 125 11.47 7.25 13.28
N THR A 126 11.77 7.21 11.99
CA THR A 126 11.03 6.39 11.03
C THR A 126 11.99 5.64 10.12
N TYR A 127 11.71 4.35 9.91
CA TYR A 127 12.44 3.50 8.98
C TYR A 127 11.52 3.08 7.83
N THR A 128 12.04 3.09 6.60
CA THR A 128 11.36 2.63 5.39
C THR A 128 12.05 1.38 4.88
N SER A 129 11.34 0.26 4.86
CA SER A 129 11.79 -0.96 4.20
C SER A 129 11.13 -1.07 2.83
N PRO A 130 11.88 -1.23 1.72
CA PRO A 130 11.30 -1.55 0.42
C PRO A 130 10.45 -2.81 0.51
N LEU A 131 9.30 -2.81 -0.16
CA LEU A 131 8.37 -3.93 -0.16
C LEU A 131 8.05 -4.33 -1.60
N SER A 132 8.21 -5.61 -1.93
CA SER A 132 7.79 -6.12 -3.25
C SER A 132 6.26 -6.24 -3.31
N PRO A 133 5.64 -6.15 -4.51
CA PRO A 133 4.20 -6.40 -4.66
C PRO A 133 3.78 -7.78 -4.15
N GLU A 134 4.62 -8.80 -4.32
CA GLU A 134 4.41 -10.15 -3.81
C GLU A 134 4.33 -10.17 -2.29
N ASP A 135 5.32 -9.57 -1.62
CA ASP A 135 5.39 -9.50 -0.16
C ASP A 135 4.26 -8.62 0.41
N ALA A 136 3.91 -7.54 -0.29
CA ALA A 136 2.81 -6.66 0.09
C ALA A 136 1.48 -7.42 0.14
N LEU A 137 1.19 -8.24 -0.89
CA LEU A 137 -0.01 -9.07 -0.89
C LEU A 137 0.04 -10.18 0.17
N GLU A 138 1.23 -10.73 0.43
CA GLU A 138 1.38 -11.77 1.45
C GLU A 138 1.15 -11.24 2.87
N PHE A 139 1.68 -10.07 3.20
CA PHE A 139 1.59 -9.51 4.56
C PHE A 139 0.34 -8.68 4.81
N TYR A 140 -0.16 -7.97 3.80
CA TYR A 140 -1.28 -7.03 3.95
C TYR A 140 -2.57 -7.51 3.25
N GLY A 141 -2.51 -8.57 2.46
CA GLY A 141 -3.68 -9.12 1.78
C GLY A 141 -4.27 -8.17 0.73
N TYR A 142 -5.57 -8.34 0.45
CA TYR A 142 -6.27 -7.55 -0.57
C TYR A 142 -6.69 -6.15 -0.10
N ASP A 143 -6.48 -5.82 1.17
CA ASP A 143 -6.82 -4.51 1.73
C ASP A 143 -6.04 -3.39 1.02
N ILE A 144 -4.77 -3.65 0.65
CA ILE A 144 -3.95 -2.67 -0.08
C ILE A 144 -4.53 -2.37 -1.47
N MET A 145 -5.06 -3.38 -2.17
CA MET A 145 -5.70 -3.18 -3.47
C MET A 145 -6.99 -2.38 -3.32
N TYR A 146 -7.79 -2.68 -2.29
CA TYR A 146 -8.98 -1.89 -1.98
C TYR A 146 -8.64 -0.43 -1.70
N MET A 147 -7.57 -0.16 -0.95
CA MET A 147 -7.14 1.20 -0.63
C MET A 147 -6.63 1.95 -1.86
N LEU A 148 -5.89 1.28 -2.75
CA LEU A 148 -5.47 1.86 -4.04
C LEU A 148 -6.68 2.23 -4.91
N TYR A 149 -7.66 1.33 -5.02
CA TYR A 149 -8.91 1.61 -5.74
C TYR A 149 -9.66 2.79 -5.13
N SER A 150 -9.79 2.81 -3.80
CA SER A 150 -10.51 3.85 -3.08
C SER A 150 -9.86 5.22 -3.29
N ALA A 151 -8.53 5.30 -3.20
CA ALA A 151 -7.78 6.53 -3.46
C ALA A 151 -8.01 7.06 -4.89
N MET A 152 -7.96 6.19 -5.89
CA MET A 152 -8.21 6.58 -7.28
C MET A 152 -9.67 7.03 -7.49
N ARG A 153 -10.64 6.34 -6.90
CA ARG A 153 -12.05 6.69 -6.98
C ARG A 153 -12.33 8.05 -6.35
N GLU A 154 -11.79 8.31 -5.15
CA GLU A 154 -11.96 9.59 -4.46
C GLU A 154 -11.35 10.74 -5.26
N TYR A 155 -10.17 10.52 -5.84
CA TYR A 155 -9.54 11.50 -6.73
C TYR A 155 -10.41 11.80 -7.95
N ALA A 156 -10.95 10.78 -8.62
CA ALA A 156 -11.81 10.97 -9.77
C ALA A 156 -13.07 11.79 -9.45
N LEU A 157 -13.74 11.49 -8.33
CA LEU A 157 -14.92 12.24 -7.88
C LEU A 157 -14.57 13.71 -7.57
N ALA A 158 -13.43 13.96 -6.92
CA ALA A 158 -12.98 15.32 -6.64
C ALA A 158 -12.69 16.12 -7.93
N GLN A 159 -12.17 15.47 -8.98
CA GLN A 159 -11.95 16.13 -10.27
C GLN A 159 -13.26 16.48 -10.98
N GLU A 160 -14.29 15.62 -10.89
CA GLU A 160 -15.62 15.93 -11.41
C GLU A 160 -16.25 17.14 -10.69
N ASP A 161 -16.18 17.19 -9.37
CA ASP A 161 -16.70 18.31 -8.57
C ASP A 161 -16.01 19.64 -8.95
N VAL A 162 -14.70 19.62 -9.16
CA VAL A 162 -13.93 20.79 -9.60
C VAL A 162 -14.35 21.25 -10.99
N LEU A 163 -14.54 20.31 -11.93
CA LEU A 163 -14.99 20.62 -13.29
C LEU A 163 -16.37 21.28 -13.28
N ASP A 164 -17.30 20.75 -12.48
CA ASP A 164 -18.64 21.30 -12.33
C ASP A 164 -18.62 22.73 -11.75
N ALA A 165 -17.79 22.96 -10.73
CA ALA A 165 -17.61 24.29 -10.15
C ALA A 165 -17.02 25.30 -11.15
N VAL A 166 -16.06 24.87 -11.98
CA VAL A 166 -15.48 25.70 -13.04
C VAL A 166 -16.53 26.04 -14.10
N ASN A 167 -17.30 25.06 -14.55
CA ASN A 167 -18.36 25.28 -15.54
C ASN A 167 -19.44 26.25 -15.03
N LEU A 168 -19.83 26.12 -13.78
CA LEU A 168 -20.78 27.06 -13.15
C LEU A 168 -20.21 28.48 -13.14
N THR A 169 -18.93 28.63 -12.78
CA THR A 169 -18.26 29.94 -12.74
C THR A 169 -18.19 30.58 -14.13
N LEU A 170 -17.86 29.79 -15.17
CA LEU A 170 -17.86 30.26 -16.55
C LEU A 170 -19.24 30.73 -17.01
N GLY A 171 -20.30 29.98 -16.67
CA GLY A 171 -21.67 30.38 -16.97
C GLY A 171 -22.07 31.70 -16.31
N CYS A 172 -21.65 31.92 -15.06
CA CYS A 172 -21.86 33.19 -14.36
C CYS A 172 -21.13 34.36 -15.06
N LEU A 173 -19.87 34.17 -15.46
CA LEU A 173 -19.10 35.20 -16.16
C LEU A 173 -19.74 35.58 -17.50
N GLN A 174 -20.16 34.59 -18.29
CA GLN A 174 -20.84 34.82 -19.57
C GLN A 174 -22.13 35.65 -19.40
N GLN A 175 -22.93 35.35 -18.38
CA GLN A 175 -24.14 36.12 -18.08
C GLN A 175 -23.86 37.56 -17.60
N MET A 176 -22.68 37.80 -17.02
CA MET A 176 -22.26 39.15 -16.63
C MET A 176 -21.82 39.97 -17.85
N ASP A 177 -21.12 39.34 -18.79
CA ASP A 177 -20.71 39.99 -20.05
C ASP A 177 -21.91 40.31 -20.96
N GLU A 178 -22.92 39.43 -21.02
CA GLU A 178 -24.17 39.68 -21.76
C GLU A 178 -25.05 40.79 -21.14
N LYS A 179 -24.82 41.15 -19.87
CA LYS A 179 -25.55 42.20 -19.15
C LYS A 179 -24.82 43.54 -19.12
N GLN A 180 -23.64 43.65 -19.72
CA GLN A 180 -22.99 44.95 -19.94
C GLN A 180 -23.62 45.63 -21.18
N PRO A 181 -24.10 46.89 -21.05
CA PRO A 181 -24.79 47.61 -22.13
C PRO A 181 -23.88 48.04 -23.29
#